data_AF-A0A3M9X9P9-F1
#
_entry.id   AF-A0A3M9X9P9-F1
#
_cell.length_a   1.000
_cell.length_b   1.000
_cell.length_c   1.000
_cell.angle_alpha   90.00
_cell.angle_beta   90.00
_cell.angle_gamma   90.00
#
_symmetry.space_group_name_H-M   'P 1'
#
loop_
_entity.id
_entity.type
_entity.pdbx_description
1 polymer ?
#
loop_
_entity_poly.entity_id
_entity_poly.type
_entity_poly.pdbx_seq_one_letter_code
_entity_poly.pdbx_strand_id
1 'polypeptide(L)'
;MTAVDMRTEPVPPYDYDSADEWSETFEEACFDVLAALRKAGHFGENRPEDVVAYRLAGCDLEGLTDDELDLYEERILPLLRVAYYEPYRLAEEYAERRAPGYYDPPRDHRQLELFAA
;
A
#
# COMPACT_ATOMS: atom_id res chain seq x y z
N MET A 1 35.95 12.96 -10.30
CA MET A 1 34.71 13.56 -9.75
C MET A 1 33.78 13.81 -10.92
N THR A 2 32.48 13.50 -10.73
CA THR A 2 31.33 13.45 -11.67
C THR A 2 31.20 12.14 -12.48
N ALA A 3 30.04 11.49 -12.59
CA ALA A 3 28.71 11.68 -11.99
C ALA A 3 28.00 10.31 -11.92
N VAL A 4 27.07 10.19 -10.98
CA VAL A 4 26.21 9.02 -10.72
C VAL A 4 25.33 8.75 -11.94
N ASP A 5 25.47 7.58 -12.54
CA ASP A 5 24.57 7.06 -13.57
C ASP A 5 23.28 6.59 -12.87
N MET A 6 22.27 7.46 -12.89
CA MET A 6 20.93 7.12 -12.43
C MET A 6 20.30 6.19 -13.46
N ARG A 7 20.41 4.89 -13.22
CA ARG A 7 19.66 3.86 -13.93
C ARG A 7 18.16 4.04 -13.66
N THR A 8 17.53 4.93 -14.43
CA THR A 8 16.10 4.87 -14.72
C THR A 8 15.89 3.70 -15.67
N GLU A 9 15.63 2.52 -15.12
CA GLU A 9 15.18 1.38 -15.93
C GLU A 9 13.78 1.73 -16.47
N PRO A 10 13.57 1.65 -17.80
CA PRO A 10 12.30 2.03 -18.41
C PRO A 10 11.23 0.99 -18.05
N VAL A 11 10.07 1.47 -17.58
CA VAL A 11 8.85 0.68 -17.43
C VAL A 11 8.55 0.02 -18.79
N PRO A 12 8.50 -1.32 -18.89
CA PRO A 12 8.28 -1.98 -20.17
C PRO A 12 6.84 -1.78 -20.66
N PRO A 13 6.63 -1.71 -21.99
CA PRO A 13 5.32 -1.57 -22.59
C PRO A 13 4.45 -2.80 -22.29
N TYR A 14 3.22 -2.54 -21.86
CA TYR A 14 2.14 -3.50 -21.61
C TYR A 14 1.96 -4.46 -22.80
N ASP A 15 2.54 -5.67 -22.75
CA ASP A 15 2.17 -6.87 -23.53
C ASP A 15 3.15 -8.04 -23.25
N TYR A 16 3.46 -8.28 -21.97
CA TYR A 16 4.22 -9.45 -21.53
C TYR A 16 3.48 -10.09 -20.34
N ASP A 17 3.55 -11.42 -20.21
CA ASP A 17 3.20 -12.22 -19.02
C ASP A 17 4.02 -11.82 -17.76
N SER A 18 4.65 -10.65 -17.77
CA SER A 18 5.48 -10.10 -16.71
C SER A 18 4.66 -9.65 -15.50
N ALA A 19 3.36 -9.40 -15.63
CA ALA A 19 2.52 -9.02 -14.49
C ALA A 19 2.58 -10.06 -13.34
N ASP A 20 2.67 -11.35 -13.66
CA ASP A 20 2.86 -12.42 -12.67
C ASP A 20 4.25 -12.36 -12.03
N GLU A 21 5.32 -12.25 -12.82
CA GLU A 21 6.70 -12.19 -12.31
C GLU A 21 6.96 -10.94 -11.44
N TRP A 22 6.36 -9.80 -11.80
CA TRP A 22 6.39 -8.59 -10.97
C TRP A 22 5.54 -8.74 -9.70
N SER A 23 4.40 -9.44 -9.76
CA SER A 23 3.55 -9.74 -8.60
C SER A 23 4.25 -10.66 -7.61
N GLU A 24 4.89 -11.74 -8.08
CA GLU A 24 5.70 -12.65 -7.26
C GLU A 24 6.85 -11.91 -6.57
N THR A 25 7.56 -11.05 -7.31
CA THR A 25 8.65 -10.23 -6.73
C THR A 25 8.13 -9.26 -5.65
N PHE A 26 6.95 -8.67 -5.86
CA PHE A 26 6.35 -7.79 -4.88
C PHE A 26 5.88 -8.55 -3.62
N GLU A 27 5.28 -9.73 -3.77
CA GLU A 27 4.86 -10.55 -2.63
C GLU A 27 6.04 -10.92 -1.73
N GLU A 28 7.19 -11.28 -2.31
CA GLU A 28 8.42 -11.54 -1.57
C GLU A 28 8.98 -10.27 -0.89
N ALA A 29 8.89 -9.11 -1.55
CA ALA A 29 9.42 -7.85 -1.04
C ALA A 29 8.46 -7.10 -0.10
N CYS A 30 7.20 -7.52 0.00
CA CYS A 30 6.11 -6.74 0.62
C CYS A 30 6.43 -6.36 2.07
N PHE A 31 6.92 -7.32 2.86
CA PHE A 31 7.27 -7.10 4.26
C PHE A 31 8.51 -6.21 4.43
N ASP A 32 9.50 -6.32 3.53
CA ASP A 32 10.68 -5.48 3.54
C ASP A 32 10.31 -4.01 3.22
N VAL A 33 9.40 -3.81 2.26
CA VAL A 33 8.84 -2.49 1.95
C VAL A 33 8.10 -1.91 3.16
N LEU A 34 7.24 -2.70 3.81
CA LEU A 34 6.54 -2.28 5.02
C LEU A 34 7.51 -1.88 6.15
N ALA A 35 8.56 -2.66 6.36
CA ALA A 35 9.60 -2.36 7.35
C ALA A 35 10.34 -1.04 7.01
N ALA A 36 10.66 -0.81 5.73
CA ALA A 36 11.30 0.41 5.27
C ALA A 36 10.40 1.64 5.50
N LEU A 37 9.11 1.56 5.17
CA LEU A 37 8.14 2.64 5.41
C LEU A 37 8.02 2.98 6.90
N ARG A 38 7.95 1.97 7.76
CA ARG A 38 7.93 2.18 9.21
C ARG A 38 9.19 2.85 9.72
N LYS A 39 10.36 2.43 9.25
CA LYS A 39 11.65 3.07 9.59
C LYS A 39 11.71 4.53 9.13
N ALA A 40 11.06 4.85 8.01
CA ALA A 40 10.93 6.21 7.51
C ALA A 40 9.89 7.06 8.27
N GLY A 41 9.18 6.48 9.24
CA GLY A 41 8.20 7.19 10.09
C GLY A 41 6.76 7.11 9.60
N HIS A 42 6.46 6.33 8.56
CA HIS A 42 5.09 6.03 8.18
C HIS A 42 4.42 5.10 9.20
N PHE A 43 3.10 5.14 9.25
CA PHE A 43 2.27 4.37 10.18
C PHE A 43 2.44 4.73 11.66
N GLY A 44 2.75 5.98 11.99
CA GLY A 44 3.02 6.43 13.38
C GLY A 44 1.90 7.21 14.07
N GLU A 45 0.70 7.28 13.50
CA GLU A 45 -0.38 8.20 13.97
C GLU A 45 -1.45 7.50 14.83
N ASN A 46 -1.22 6.25 15.24
CA ASN A 46 -2.14 5.40 16.02
C ASN A 46 -3.50 5.15 15.35
N ARG A 47 -3.54 5.12 14.01
CA ARG A 47 -4.71 4.64 13.26
C ARG A 47 -4.84 3.12 13.34
N PRO A 48 -6.01 2.53 13.09
CA PRO A 48 -6.16 1.08 13.13
C PRO A 48 -5.19 0.36 12.19
N GLU A 49 -4.99 0.86 10.97
CA GLU A 49 -3.99 0.32 10.04
C GLU A 49 -2.53 0.49 10.53
N ASP A 50 -2.26 1.47 11.39
CA ASP A 50 -0.92 1.64 11.97
C ASP A 50 -0.62 0.50 12.93
N VAL A 51 -1.60 0.09 13.74
CA VAL A 51 -1.46 -1.05 14.66
C VAL A 51 -1.18 -2.34 13.89
N VAL A 52 -1.89 -2.55 12.78
CA VAL A 52 -1.68 -3.71 11.89
C VAL A 52 -0.28 -3.66 11.24
N ALA A 53 0.12 -2.53 10.68
CA ALA A 53 1.49 -2.33 10.16
C ALA A 53 2.56 -2.58 11.24
N TYR A 54 2.26 -2.22 12.49
CA TYR A 54 3.16 -2.48 13.62
C TYR A 54 3.29 -3.97 13.94
N ARG A 55 2.19 -4.72 13.90
CA ARG A 55 2.17 -6.18 14.12
C ARG A 55 2.88 -6.95 13.03
N LEU A 56 2.66 -6.59 11.76
CA LEU A 56 3.21 -7.29 10.61
C LEU A 56 4.74 -7.21 10.48
N ALA A 57 5.41 -6.29 11.16
CA ALA A 57 6.89 -6.29 11.14
C ALA A 57 7.53 -7.35 12.05
N GLY A 58 6.75 -8.25 12.64
CA GLY A 58 7.24 -9.41 13.40
C GLY A 58 6.40 -10.67 13.23
N CYS A 59 5.36 -10.64 12.39
CA CYS A 59 4.41 -11.72 12.16
C CYS A 59 4.06 -11.80 10.67
N ASP A 60 3.69 -12.99 10.21
CA ASP A 60 3.09 -13.23 8.90
C ASP A 60 1.60 -12.84 8.90
N LEU A 61 0.97 -12.90 7.71
CA LEU A 61 -0.46 -12.59 7.54
C LEU A 61 -1.37 -13.58 8.26
N GLU A 62 -0.92 -14.81 8.53
CA GLU A 62 -1.69 -15.86 9.20
C GLU A 62 -2.07 -15.48 10.65
N GLY A 63 -1.34 -14.55 11.25
CA GLY A 63 -1.62 -14.05 12.60
C GLY A 63 -2.64 -12.91 12.68
N LEU A 64 -3.15 -12.41 11.54
CA LEU A 64 -4.15 -11.35 11.51
C LEU A 64 -5.58 -11.90 11.70
N THR A 65 -6.42 -11.15 12.40
CA THR A 65 -7.87 -11.38 12.37
C THR A 65 -8.45 -10.90 11.04
N ASP A 66 -9.66 -11.35 10.67
CA ASP A 66 -10.35 -10.91 9.44
C ASP A 66 -10.40 -9.38 9.31
N ASP A 67 -10.78 -8.66 10.38
CA ASP A 67 -10.80 -7.18 10.38
C ASP A 67 -9.41 -6.54 10.16
N GLU A 68 -8.35 -7.21 10.61
CA GLU A 68 -6.97 -6.73 10.45
C GLU A 68 -6.44 -7.05 9.05
N LEU A 69 -6.87 -8.17 8.48
CA LEU A 69 -6.61 -8.52 7.09
C LEU A 69 -7.28 -7.51 6.15
N ASP A 70 -8.54 -7.14 6.40
CA ASP A 70 -9.23 -6.09 5.63
C ASP A 70 -8.47 -4.76 5.68
N LEU A 71 -8.00 -4.35 6.88
CA LEU A 71 -7.17 -3.15 7.01
C LEU A 71 -5.85 -3.27 6.24
N TYR A 72 -5.23 -4.45 6.26
CA TYR A 72 -4.02 -4.70 5.49
C TYR A 72 -4.30 -4.57 3.98
N GLU A 73 -5.29 -5.28 3.46
CA GLU A 73 -5.60 -5.31 2.03
C GLU A 73 -6.09 -3.97 1.49
N GLU A 74 -6.96 -3.27 2.22
CA GLU A 74 -7.57 -2.03 1.74
C GLU A 74 -6.69 -0.79 1.97
N ARG A 75 -5.90 -0.78 3.05
CA ARG A 75 -5.23 0.44 3.52
C ARG A 75 -3.73 0.38 3.49
N ILE A 76 -3.12 -0.75 3.81
CA ILE A 76 -1.65 -0.90 3.85
C ILE A 76 -1.13 -1.33 2.48
N LEU A 77 -1.67 -2.42 1.92
CA LEU A 77 -1.20 -3.05 0.69
C LEU A 77 -1.13 -2.08 -0.50
N PRO A 78 -2.08 -1.15 -0.72
CA PRO A 78 -1.98 -0.20 -1.82
C PRO A 78 -0.80 0.78 -1.63
N LEU A 79 -0.50 1.18 -0.39
CA LEU A 79 0.66 2.02 -0.10
C LEU A 79 1.96 1.25 -0.32
N LEU A 80 2.00 -0.05 -0.03
CA LEU A 80 3.16 -0.91 -0.33
C LEU A 80 3.37 -1.03 -1.83
N ARG A 81 2.30 -1.21 -2.61
CA ARG A 81 2.37 -1.24 -4.07
C ARG A 81 2.90 0.08 -4.63
N VAL A 82 2.39 1.23 -4.16
CA VAL A 82 2.90 2.53 -4.60
C VAL A 82 4.36 2.72 -4.17
N ALA A 83 4.73 2.35 -2.94
CA ALA A 83 6.11 2.43 -2.49
C ALA A 83 7.07 1.57 -3.33
N TYR A 84 6.62 0.42 -3.79
CA TYR A 84 7.42 -0.51 -4.59
C TYR A 84 7.51 -0.10 -6.07
N TYR A 85 6.37 0.14 -6.71
CA TYR A 85 6.29 0.38 -8.16
C TYR A 85 6.45 1.86 -8.54
N GLU A 86 5.94 2.77 -7.72
CA GLU A 86 5.85 4.20 -8.01
C GLU A 86 6.33 5.05 -6.82
N PRO A 87 7.57 4.84 -6.29
CA PRO A 87 8.02 5.49 -5.06
C PRO A 87 7.97 7.02 -5.11
N TYR A 88 8.04 7.61 -6.31
CA TYR A 88 7.92 9.05 -6.52
C TYR A 88 6.52 9.61 -6.20
N ARG A 89 5.47 8.79 -6.20
CA ARG A 89 4.08 9.17 -5.84
C ARG A 89 3.74 8.89 -4.39
N LEU A 90 4.57 8.13 -3.68
CA LEU A 90 4.27 7.64 -2.34
C LEU A 90 3.89 8.76 -1.37
N ALA A 91 4.60 9.89 -1.40
CA ALA A 91 4.31 11.00 -0.49
C ALA A 91 2.92 11.60 -0.71
N GLU A 92 2.50 11.75 -1.97
CA GLU A 92 1.19 12.28 -2.33
C GLU A 92 0.08 11.30 -1.97
N GLU A 93 0.22 10.04 -2.42
CA GLU A 93 -0.77 8.98 -2.16
C GLU A 93 -0.93 8.73 -0.65
N TYR A 94 0.19 8.72 0.10
CA TYR A 94 0.16 8.58 1.55
C TYR A 94 -0.58 9.76 2.19
N ALA A 95 -0.31 11.00 1.78
CA ALA A 95 -1.01 12.16 2.32
C ALA A 95 -2.53 12.12 2.02
N GLU A 96 -2.90 11.72 0.81
CA GLU A 96 -4.29 11.62 0.37
C GLU A 96 -5.06 10.55 1.15
N ARG A 97 -4.53 9.32 1.20
CA ARG A 97 -5.14 8.21 1.96
C ARG A 97 -5.21 8.48 3.46
N ARG A 98 -4.29 9.29 3.96
CA ARG A 98 -4.29 9.72 5.36
C ARG A 98 -5.13 10.96 5.60
N ALA A 99 -5.76 11.56 4.59
CA ALA A 99 -6.69 12.65 4.80
C ALA A 99 -7.88 12.20 5.68
N PRO A 100 -8.37 13.06 6.59
CA PRO A 100 -9.55 12.74 7.38
C PRO A 100 -10.75 12.39 6.48
N GLY A 101 -11.41 11.27 6.78
CA GLY A 101 -12.60 10.82 6.06
C GLY A 101 -12.35 10.17 4.70
N TYR A 102 -11.09 9.93 4.31
CA TYR A 102 -10.77 9.21 3.06
C TYR A 102 -11.43 7.83 3.00
N TYR A 103 -11.41 7.09 4.12
CA TYR A 103 -12.03 5.76 4.25
C TYR A 103 -13.46 5.80 4.79
N ASP A 104 -14.05 6.99 4.97
CA ASP A 104 -15.44 7.06 5.39
C ASP A 104 -16.34 6.67 4.22
N PRO A 105 -17.41 5.88 4.45
CA PRO A 105 -18.37 5.57 3.40
C PRO A 105 -18.97 6.86 2.83
N PRO A 106 -19.31 6.88 1.52
CA PRO A 106 -19.94 8.04 0.90
C PRO A 106 -21.17 8.47 1.70
N ARG A 107 -21.21 9.74 2.11
CA ARG A 107 -22.35 10.28 2.88
C ARG A 107 -23.65 10.36 2.07
N ASP A 108 -23.63 10.06 0.77
CA ASP A 108 -24.83 10.10 -0.06
C ASP A 108 -25.59 8.78 -0.01
N HIS A 109 -26.55 8.71 0.92
CA HIS A 109 -27.48 7.59 1.10
C HIS A 109 -28.26 7.25 -0.18
N ARG A 110 -28.37 8.18 -1.14
CA ARG A 110 -29.05 7.94 -2.42
C ARG A 110 -28.33 6.94 -3.33
N GLN A 111 -27.02 6.72 -3.14
CA GLN A 111 -26.28 5.70 -3.89
C GLN A 111 -26.51 4.28 -3.38
N LEU A 112 -26.94 4.11 -2.11
CA LEU A 112 -27.32 2.81 -1.56
C LEU A 112 -28.68 2.31 -2.10
N GLU A 113 -29.53 3.24 -2.56
CA GLU A 113 -30.83 2.90 -3.17
C GLU A 113 -30.70 2.38 -4.61
N LEU A 114 -29.55 2.56 -5.27
CA LEU A 114 -29.37 2.15 -6.67
C LEU A 114 -29.24 0.63 -6.87
N PHE A 115 -28.86 -0.11 -5.83
CA PHE A 115 -28.66 -1.56 -5.87
C PHE A 115 -29.75 -2.34 -5.10
N ALA A 116 -30.77 -1.65 -4.59
CA ALA A 116 -31.83 -2.24 -3.76
C ALA A 116 -33.12 -2.57 -4.53
N ALA A 117 -33.08 -2.64 -5.87
CA ALA A 117 -34.25 -2.90 -6.73
C ALA A 117 -34.24 -4.30 -7.37
#